data_AF-A0A109D5D1-F1
#
_entry.id   AF-A0A109D5D1-F1
#
_cell.length_a   1.000
_cell.length_b   1.000
_cell.length_c   1.000
_cell.angle_alpha   90.00
_cell.angle_beta   90.00
_cell.angle_gamma   90.00
#
_symmetry.space_group_name_H-M   'P 1'
#
loop_
_entity.id
_entity.type
_entity.pdbx_description
1 polymer ?
#
loop_
_entity_poly.entity_id
_entity_poly.type
_entity_poly.pdbx_seq_one_letter_code
_entity_poly.pdbx_strand_id
1 'polypeptide(L)'
;MPLQMAHELRFPMGATSPLDNTVVNDFLSLMKRVSAPKMSKQQVVEIYKQHLCKVSGDYYAKSSSLDWAESDMGYQASSAAKDAPNFIAAVYEAFEELEQRGAVVPQEQNINQILANHQAHFEIVNGQLNATGAAVAAPQISESISTTVMRALGDAKTLIGTVDSSSAIDRAHTALHGYLGQLCSDANIALACDATVSKAFKALRKSHPALLATGNRADEISRVLNSFAASIDAFSTLRNQASLAHVNDLLDVPEATATVNAMYTIFRYVQDSLARHNQSFI
;
A
#
# COMPACT_ATOMS: atom_id res chain seq x y z
N MET A 1 27.17 6.95 10.24
CA MET A 1 26.26 7.51 9.21
C MET A 1 25.09 6.56 9.08
N PRO A 2 23.84 7.01 9.23
CA PRO A 2 22.70 6.13 8.97
C PRO A 2 22.69 5.77 7.49
N LEU A 3 22.59 4.48 7.18
CA LEU A 3 22.42 3.98 5.82
C LEU A 3 21.16 4.61 5.23
N GLN A 4 21.31 5.54 4.27
CA GLN A 4 20.21 5.96 3.42
C GLN A 4 19.78 4.73 2.61
N MET A 5 18.64 4.14 2.96
CA MET A 5 17.99 3.11 2.16
C MET A 5 17.80 3.64 0.72
N ALA A 6 18.03 2.78 -0.27
CA ALA A 6 17.74 3.09 -1.67
C ALA A 6 16.30 3.63 -1.79
N HIS A 7 16.09 4.65 -2.62
CA HIS A 7 14.81 5.38 -2.75
C HIS A 7 13.61 4.44 -2.99
N GLU A 8 13.84 3.32 -3.67
CA GLU A 8 12.84 2.29 -4.00
C GLU A 8 12.31 1.50 -2.79
N LEU A 9 12.99 1.59 -1.62
CA LEU A 9 12.61 0.88 -0.39
C LEU A 9 12.03 1.83 0.69
N ARG A 10 11.79 3.11 0.36
CA ARG A 10 11.17 4.08 1.28
C ARG A 10 9.65 3.96 1.38
N PHE A 11 9.01 3.10 0.58
CA PHE A 11 7.56 3.12 0.38
C PHE A 11 6.91 1.74 0.50
N PRO A 12 5.63 1.66 0.92
CA PRO A 12 4.93 0.39 1.13
C PRO A 12 4.71 -0.35 -0.20
N MET A 13 5.35 -1.52 -0.32
CA MET A 13 5.14 -2.47 -1.41
C MET A 13 3.72 -3.10 -1.28
N GLY A 14 2.80 -2.72 -2.17
CA GLY A 14 1.42 -3.23 -2.24
C GLY A 14 0.58 -2.46 -3.27
N ALA A 15 -0.61 -2.97 -3.65
CA ALA A 15 -1.45 -2.29 -4.66
C ALA A 15 -2.01 -0.98 -4.11
N THR A 16 -1.30 0.10 -4.38
CA THR A 16 -1.59 1.47 -3.98
C THR A 16 -2.99 1.87 -4.43
N SER A 17 -3.72 2.57 -3.56
CA SER A 17 -5.04 3.09 -3.93
C SER A 17 -4.85 4.28 -4.88
N PRO A 18 -5.66 4.38 -5.95
CA PRO A 18 -5.59 5.54 -6.83
C PRO A 18 -6.02 6.81 -6.09
N LEU A 19 -5.48 7.96 -6.46
CA LEU A 19 -6.04 9.25 -6.06
C LEU A 19 -7.27 9.56 -6.91
N ASP A 20 -8.30 10.15 -6.28
CA ASP A 20 -9.45 10.66 -7.02
C ASP A 20 -9.03 11.79 -7.97
N ASN A 21 -9.72 11.88 -9.11
CA ASN A 21 -9.45 12.90 -10.13
C ASN A 21 -9.53 14.34 -9.57
N THR A 22 -10.35 14.59 -8.55
CA THR A 22 -10.41 15.89 -7.87
C THR A 22 -9.10 16.23 -7.17
N VAL A 23 -8.47 15.26 -6.51
CA VAL A 23 -7.15 15.41 -5.88
C VAL A 23 -6.09 15.68 -6.94
N VAL A 24 -6.09 14.90 -8.03
CA VAL A 24 -5.16 15.06 -9.14
C VAL A 24 -5.28 16.46 -9.75
N ASN A 25 -6.50 16.97 -9.94
CA ASN A 25 -6.73 18.32 -10.46
C ASN A 25 -6.22 19.43 -9.52
N ASP A 26 -6.31 19.23 -8.21
CA ASP A 26 -5.75 20.18 -7.24
C ASP A 26 -4.21 20.15 -7.25
N PHE A 27 -3.60 18.97 -7.40
CA PHE A 27 -2.16 18.85 -7.64
C PHE A 27 -1.72 19.53 -8.93
N LEU A 28 -2.43 19.32 -10.05
CA LEU A 28 -2.15 20.00 -11.32
C LEU A 28 -2.28 21.53 -11.15
N SER A 29 -3.25 21.99 -10.39
CA SER A 29 -3.43 23.41 -10.06
C SER A 29 -2.29 23.94 -9.20
N LEU A 30 -1.77 23.14 -8.27
CA LEU A 30 -0.61 23.46 -7.45
C LEU A 30 0.67 23.56 -8.29
N MET A 31 0.91 22.59 -9.18
CA MET A 31 2.05 22.55 -10.09
C MET A 31 2.12 23.79 -11.01
N LYS A 32 0.96 24.29 -11.43
CA LYS A 32 0.84 25.53 -12.23
C LYS A 32 1.22 26.81 -11.47
N ARG A 33 1.33 26.76 -10.13
CA ARG A 33 1.73 27.91 -9.30
C ARG A 33 3.24 28.09 -9.18
N VAL A 34 4.05 27.14 -9.66
CA VAL A 34 5.51 27.27 -9.65
C VAL A 34 5.96 28.46 -10.46
N SER A 35 6.86 29.26 -9.88
CA SER A 35 7.47 30.42 -10.54
C SER A 35 8.94 30.13 -10.83
N ALA A 36 9.28 29.97 -12.11
CA ALA A 36 10.64 29.64 -12.55
C ALA A 36 11.17 30.72 -13.52
N PRO A 37 11.74 31.84 -13.04
CA PRO A 37 12.08 32.99 -13.90
C PRO A 37 13.20 32.69 -14.92
N LYS A 38 13.95 31.60 -14.72
CA LYS A 38 15.05 31.16 -15.60
C LYS A 38 14.63 30.10 -16.62
N MET A 39 13.35 29.72 -16.64
CA MET A 39 12.84 28.61 -17.44
C MET A 39 11.55 29.02 -18.15
N SER A 40 11.31 28.47 -19.35
CA SER A 40 10.00 28.59 -19.97
C SER A 40 8.98 27.71 -19.26
N LYS A 41 7.69 28.08 -19.33
CA LYS A 41 6.60 27.24 -18.80
C LYS A 41 6.65 25.82 -19.35
N GLN A 42 6.98 25.67 -20.64
CA GLN A 42 7.12 24.35 -21.26
C GLN A 42 8.24 23.55 -20.61
N GLN A 43 9.40 24.15 -20.34
CA GLN A 43 10.50 23.44 -19.67
C GLN A 43 10.12 22.97 -18.26
N VAL A 44 9.33 23.75 -17.52
CA VAL A 44 8.80 23.34 -16.21
C VAL A 44 7.86 22.14 -16.37
N VAL A 45 6.94 22.19 -17.34
CA VAL A 45 6.02 21.09 -17.62
C VAL A 45 6.75 19.82 -18.04
N GLU A 46 7.80 19.92 -18.86
CA GLU A 46 8.60 18.75 -19.25
C GLU A 46 9.29 18.06 -18.07
N ILE A 47 9.70 18.80 -17.04
CA ILE A 47 10.25 18.21 -15.80
C ILE A 47 9.17 17.38 -15.10
N TYR A 48 7.97 17.93 -14.94
CA TYR A 48 6.86 17.17 -14.35
C TYR A 48 6.58 15.88 -15.13
N LYS A 49 6.53 15.98 -16.47
CA LYS A 49 6.31 14.82 -17.34
C LYS A 49 7.38 13.73 -17.15
N GLN A 50 8.65 14.10 -17.02
CA GLN A 50 9.74 13.16 -16.77
C GLN A 50 9.53 12.37 -15.47
N HIS A 51 9.21 13.06 -14.37
CA HIS A 51 8.94 12.43 -13.07
C HIS A 51 7.69 11.56 -13.10
N LEU A 52 6.60 12.03 -13.71
CA LEU A 52 5.34 11.30 -13.81
C LEU A 52 5.48 10.02 -14.67
N CYS A 53 6.14 10.11 -15.83
CA CYS A 53 6.38 8.94 -16.69
C CYS A 53 7.25 7.88 -16.00
N LYS A 54 8.26 8.32 -15.24
CA LYS A 54 9.15 7.41 -14.49
C LYS A 54 8.37 6.51 -13.54
N VAL A 55 7.33 7.04 -12.89
CA VAL A 55 6.53 6.28 -11.91
C VAL A 55 5.33 5.55 -12.51
N SER A 56 4.73 6.07 -13.58
CA SER A 56 3.62 5.38 -14.26
C SER A 56 4.09 4.26 -15.19
N GLY A 57 5.39 4.26 -15.56
CA GLY A 57 5.93 3.38 -16.59
C GLY A 57 5.60 3.82 -18.02
N ASP A 58 4.99 5.00 -18.19
CA ASP A 58 4.70 5.56 -19.51
C ASP A 58 5.97 6.02 -20.22
N TYR A 59 5.94 6.01 -21.56
CA TYR A 59 7.05 6.52 -22.36
C TYR A 59 7.10 8.05 -22.33
N TYR A 60 8.21 8.61 -21.86
CA TYR A 60 8.46 10.05 -21.94
C TYR A 60 8.82 10.47 -23.37
N ALA A 61 8.02 11.38 -23.92
CA ALA A 61 8.34 12.12 -25.15
C ALA A 61 8.23 13.62 -24.88
N LYS A 62 9.22 14.39 -25.32
CA LYS A 62 9.20 15.86 -25.23
C LYS A 62 8.13 16.42 -26.17
N SER A 63 7.27 17.30 -25.67
CA SER A 63 6.19 17.90 -26.46
C SER A 63 6.73 19.02 -27.35
N SER A 64 6.05 19.25 -28.47
CA SER A 64 6.41 20.26 -29.46
C SER A 64 5.97 21.69 -29.08
N SER A 65 4.97 21.82 -28.20
CA SER A 65 4.46 23.11 -27.71
C SER A 65 4.06 23.02 -26.23
N LEU A 66 3.80 24.18 -25.62
CA LEU A 66 3.28 24.26 -24.25
C LEU A 66 1.92 23.57 -24.12
N ASP A 67 1.00 23.80 -25.05
CA ASP A 67 -0.36 23.22 -24.98
C ASP A 67 -0.32 21.69 -25.04
N TRP A 68 0.54 21.14 -25.91
CA TRP A 68 0.79 19.70 -25.95
C TRP A 68 1.42 19.21 -24.65
N ALA A 69 2.40 19.95 -24.11
CA ALA A 69 3.02 19.60 -22.84
C ALA A 69 2.01 19.55 -21.68
N GLU A 70 1.10 20.52 -21.59
CA GLU A 70 0.08 20.56 -20.55
C GLU A 70 -0.95 19.43 -20.69
N SER A 71 -1.37 19.12 -21.93
CA SER A 71 -2.27 18.00 -22.22
C SER A 71 -1.61 16.65 -21.89
N ASP A 72 -0.38 16.44 -22.34
CA ASP A 72 0.39 15.21 -22.09
C ASP A 72 0.62 15.03 -20.58
N MET A 73 0.98 16.11 -19.87
CA MET A 73 1.15 16.09 -18.42
C MET A 73 -0.14 15.69 -17.69
N GLY A 74 -1.31 16.17 -18.13
CA GLY A 74 -2.59 15.78 -17.52
C GLY A 74 -2.87 14.27 -17.65
N TYR A 75 -2.60 13.70 -18.81
CA TYR A 75 -2.70 12.25 -19.03
C TYR A 75 -1.71 11.47 -18.14
N GLN A 76 -0.45 11.89 -18.13
CA GLN A 76 0.61 11.23 -17.35
C GLN A 76 0.37 11.34 -15.84
N ALA A 77 -0.15 12.48 -15.38
CA ALA A 77 -0.58 12.68 -14.00
C ALA A 77 -1.70 11.71 -13.62
N SER A 78 -2.71 11.57 -14.47
CA SER A 78 -3.82 10.63 -14.25
C SER A 78 -3.35 9.16 -14.25
N SER A 79 -2.37 8.83 -15.10
CA SER A 79 -1.77 7.49 -15.17
C SER A 79 -0.95 7.19 -13.91
N ALA A 80 -0.06 8.11 -13.51
CA ALA A 80 0.75 8.00 -12.30
C ALA A 80 -0.11 7.97 -11.04
N ALA A 81 -1.20 8.74 -10.98
CA ALA A 81 -2.12 8.80 -9.84
C ALA A 81 -2.87 7.49 -9.55
N LYS A 82 -2.80 6.49 -10.44
CA LYS A 82 -3.23 5.12 -10.14
C LYS A 82 -2.45 4.53 -8.95
N ASP A 83 -1.25 5.05 -8.72
CA ASP A 83 -0.41 4.79 -7.56
C ASP A 83 -0.24 6.08 -6.75
N ALA A 84 -1.09 6.29 -5.74
CA ALA A 84 -1.06 7.52 -4.95
C ALA A 84 0.33 7.84 -4.34
N PRO A 85 1.02 6.92 -3.66
CA PRO A 85 2.37 7.17 -3.14
C PRO A 85 3.37 7.61 -4.21
N ASN A 86 3.45 6.88 -5.32
CA ASN A 86 4.44 7.18 -6.36
C ASN A 86 4.11 8.47 -7.12
N PHE A 87 2.82 8.78 -7.29
CA PHE A 87 2.40 10.08 -7.82
C PHE A 87 2.81 11.24 -6.91
N ILE A 88 2.52 11.15 -5.60
CA ILE A 88 2.86 12.22 -4.64
C ILE A 88 4.38 12.41 -4.59
N ALA A 89 5.13 11.30 -4.58
CA ALA A 89 6.59 11.33 -4.61
C ALA A 89 7.11 11.99 -5.89
N ALA A 90 6.59 11.62 -7.07
CA ALA A 90 7.01 12.22 -8.34
C ALA A 90 6.78 13.74 -8.40
N VAL A 91 5.65 14.22 -7.86
CA VAL A 91 5.37 15.67 -7.79
C VAL A 91 6.35 16.37 -6.83
N TYR A 92 6.60 15.78 -5.66
CA TYR A 92 7.53 16.34 -4.68
C TYR A 92 8.98 16.37 -5.21
N GLU A 93 9.45 15.27 -5.81
CA GLU A 93 10.78 15.18 -6.47
C GLU A 93 10.92 16.23 -7.58
N ALA A 94 9.86 16.47 -8.35
CA ALA A 94 9.87 17.50 -9.38
C ALA A 94 9.99 18.92 -8.78
N PHE A 95 9.37 19.20 -7.62
CA PHE A 95 9.56 20.47 -6.92
C PHE A 95 10.99 20.62 -6.40
N GLU A 96 11.59 19.58 -5.83
CA GLU A 96 13.00 19.64 -5.40
C GLU A 96 13.94 19.92 -6.57
N GLU A 97 13.72 19.27 -7.73
CA GLU A 97 14.51 19.54 -8.92
C GLU A 97 14.33 20.97 -9.45
N LEU A 98 13.10 21.48 -9.46
CA LEU A 98 12.80 22.84 -9.87
C LEU A 98 13.41 23.87 -8.92
N GLU A 99 13.38 23.62 -7.62
CA GLU A 99 14.01 24.46 -6.60
C GLU A 99 15.53 24.52 -6.78
N GLN A 100 16.18 23.37 -7.03
CA GLN A 100 17.61 23.32 -7.36
C GLN A 100 17.97 24.13 -8.61
N ARG A 101 17.03 24.26 -9.54
CA ARG A 101 17.15 25.09 -10.75
C ARG A 101 16.78 26.57 -10.52
N GLY A 102 16.48 26.95 -9.28
CA GLY A 102 16.18 28.32 -8.85
C GLY A 102 14.74 28.75 -9.09
N ALA A 103 13.79 27.81 -9.18
CA ALA A 103 12.37 28.10 -9.15
C ALA A 103 11.87 28.27 -7.70
N VAL A 104 10.81 29.06 -7.53
CA VAL A 104 10.04 29.11 -6.28
C VAL A 104 8.92 28.09 -6.38
N VAL A 105 8.95 27.10 -5.50
CA VAL A 105 8.03 25.95 -5.51
C VAL A 105 7.13 25.92 -4.28
N PRO A 106 5.93 25.32 -4.40
CA PRO A 106 5.08 24.98 -3.27
C PRO A 106 5.84 24.13 -2.23
N GLN A 107 5.51 24.34 -0.96
CA GLN A 107 6.15 23.67 0.18
C GLN A 107 5.33 22.46 0.62
N GLU A 108 5.90 21.62 1.51
CA GLU A 108 5.24 20.42 2.07
C GLU A 108 3.83 20.73 2.59
N GLN A 109 3.67 21.86 3.30
CA GLN A 109 2.37 22.30 3.83
C GLN A 109 1.30 22.45 2.73
N ASN A 110 1.66 22.89 1.52
CA ASN A 110 0.71 23.03 0.42
C ASN A 110 0.25 21.66 -0.11
N ILE A 111 1.17 20.70 -0.19
CA ILE A 111 0.87 19.32 -0.60
C ILE A 111 -0.02 18.66 0.46
N ASN A 112 0.39 18.75 1.72
CA ASN A 112 -0.34 18.15 2.85
C ASN A 112 -1.73 18.76 3.02
N GLN A 113 -1.93 20.04 2.71
CA GLN A 113 -3.27 20.65 2.68
C GLN A 113 -4.18 20.00 1.63
N ILE A 114 -3.68 19.73 0.42
CA ILE A 114 -4.47 19.03 -0.61
C ILE A 114 -4.82 17.62 -0.11
N LEU A 115 -3.83 16.89 0.41
CA LEU A 115 -4.02 15.53 0.89
C LEU A 115 -5.03 15.48 2.05
N ALA A 116 -4.92 16.38 3.03
CA ALA A 116 -5.83 16.47 4.17
C ALA A 116 -7.26 16.83 3.75
N ASN A 117 -7.44 17.79 2.83
CA ASN A 117 -8.76 18.22 2.37
C ASN A 117 -9.55 17.11 1.69
N HIS A 118 -8.84 16.21 1.00
CA HIS A 118 -9.43 15.06 0.31
C HIS A 118 -9.35 13.76 1.12
N GLN A 119 -9.00 13.85 2.40
CA GLN A 119 -8.84 12.69 3.30
C GLN A 119 -7.88 11.62 2.75
N ALA A 120 -6.91 12.03 1.92
CA ALA A 120 -5.85 11.17 1.46
C ALA A 120 -4.93 10.86 2.64
N HIS A 121 -4.76 9.58 2.97
CA HIS A 121 -4.01 9.11 4.14
C HIS A 121 -2.48 9.20 3.95
N PHE A 122 -2.00 10.35 3.47
CA PHE A 122 -0.60 10.63 3.19
C PHE A 122 -0.22 12.02 3.71
N GLU A 123 1.03 12.14 4.16
CA GLU A 123 1.61 13.40 4.59
C GLU A 123 3.13 13.39 4.32
N ILE A 124 3.67 14.50 3.80
CA ILE A 124 5.11 14.69 3.67
C ILE A 124 5.63 15.38 4.93
N VAL A 125 6.62 14.79 5.58
CA VAL A 125 7.30 15.36 6.75
C VAL A 125 8.81 15.25 6.54
N ASN A 126 9.50 16.39 6.46
CA ASN A 126 10.97 16.44 6.29
C ASN A 126 11.46 15.65 5.05
N GLY A 127 10.78 15.80 3.92
CA GLY A 127 11.09 15.13 2.66
C GLY A 127 10.76 13.64 2.65
N GLN A 128 10.00 13.14 3.63
CA GLN A 128 9.55 11.75 3.69
C GLN A 128 8.03 11.68 3.60
N LEU A 129 7.53 10.93 2.60
CA LEU A 129 6.11 10.63 2.50
C LEU A 129 5.74 9.55 3.52
N ASN A 130 4.99 9.95 4.53
CA ASN A 130 4.42 9.09 5.54
C ASN A 130 2.98 8.78 5.17
N ALA A 131 2.58 7.51 5.25
CA ALA A 131 1.16 7.17 5.26
C ALA A 131 0.60 7.56 6.63
N THR A 132 -0.29 8.54 6.71
CA THR A 132 -0.98 8.95 7.94
C THR A 132 -2.05 7.93 8.38
N GLY A 133 -2.18 6.82 7.66
CA GLY A 133 -2.73 5.56 8.13
C GLY A 133 -1.90 4.43 7.52
N ALA A 134 -1.20 3.68 8.38
CA ALA A 134 -0.10 2.83 7.97
C ALA A 134 -0.48 1.64 7.07
N ALA A 135 0.59 0.96 6.63
CA ALA A 135 0.64 -0.43 6.15
C ALA A 135 0.19 -0.71 4.71
N VAL A 136 0.84 -1.75 4.15
CA VAL A 136 0.61 -2.40 2.86
C VAL A 136 -0.82 -2.17 2.38
N ALA A 137 -0.96 -1.59 1.19
CA ALA A 137 -2.26 -1.18 0.68
C ALA A 137 -3.28 -2.33 0.78
N ALA A 138 -4.38 -2.04 1.49
CA ALA A 138 -5.43 -2.99 1.78
C ALA A 138 -5.87 -3.70 0.48
N PRO A 139 -6.14 -5.02 0.54
CA PRO A 139 -6.62 -5.77 -0.61
C PRO A 139 -7.78 -5.06 -1.30
N GLN A 140 -7.77 -4.98 -2.63
CA GLN A 140 -8.93 -4.49 -3.38
C GLN A 140 -9.93 -5.64 -3.47
N ILE A 141 -11.12 -5.41 -2.90
CA ILE A 141 -12.10 -6.43 -2.52
C ILE A 141 -13.02 -6.75 -3.70
N SER A 142 -13.16 -8.03 -4.04
CA SER A 142 -14.31 -8.52 -4.81
C SER A 142 -15.51 -8.72 -3.87
N GLU A 143 -16.72 -8.51 -4.38
CA GLU A 143 -17.99 -8.34 -3.65
C GLU A 143 -18.43 -9.47 -2.69
N SER A 144 -17.62 -10.48 -2.39
CA SER A 144 -18.01 -11.64 -1.58
C SER A 144 -17.36 -11.77 -0.19
N ILE A 145 -16.56 -10.80 0.29
CA ILE A 145 -15.96 -10.89 1.63
C ILE A 145 -16.91 -10.30 2.69
N SER A 146 -17.14 -11.03 3.80
CA SER A 146 -18.00 -10.61 4.91
C SER A 146 -17.66 -9.20 5.41
N THR A 147 -18.70 -8.37 5.57
CA THR A 147 -18.63 -6.98 6.07
C THR A 147 -17.85 -6.85 7.39
N THR A 148 -17.81 -7.90 8.20
CA THR A 148 -17.05 -7.98 9.46
C THR A 148 -15.53 -8.01 9.24
N VAL A 149 -15.05 -8.72 8.21
CA VAL A 149 -13.60 -8.78 7.86
C VAL A 149 -13.16 -7.43 7.28
N MET A 150 -13.99 -6.82 6.45
CA MET A 150 -13.74 -5.48 5.89
C MET A 150 -13.63 -4.42 6.98
N ARG A 151 -14.54 -4.46 7.96
CA ARG A 151 -14.52 -3.56 9.12
C ARG A 151 -13.27 -3.78 9.98
N ALA A 152 -12.92 -5.02 10.31
CA ALA A 152 -11.78 -5.32 11.17
C ALA A 152 -10.42 -4.98 10.52
N LEU A 153 -10.30 -5.09 9.20
CA LEU A 153 -9.13 -4.60 8.45
C LEU A 153 -9.09 -3.07 8.42
N GLY A 154 -10.23 -2.40 8.19
CA GLY A 154 -10.34 -0.95 8.31
C GLY A 154 -9.94 -0.45 9.69
N ASP A 155 -10.45 -1.07 10.74
CA ASP A 155 -10.12 -0.75 12.13
C ASP A 155 -8.63 -0.99 12.41
N ALA A 156 -8.07 -2.13 12.00
CA ALA A 156 -6.64 -2.41 12.13
C ALA A 156 -5.80 -1.33 11.45
N LYS A 157 -6.18 -0.87 10.24
CA LYS A 157 -5.49 0.21 9.51
C LYS A 157 -5.50 1.54 10.27
N THR A 158 -6.59 1.87 10.97
CA THR A 158 -6.70 3.12 11.76
C THR A 158 -5.82 3.14 13.02
N LEU A 159 -5.34 1.99 13.49
CA LEU A 159 -4.64 1.86 14.77
C LEU A 159 -3.12 1.73 14.65
N ILE A 160 -2.62 1.46 13.44
CA ILE A 160 -1.17 1.27 13.24
C ILE A 160 -0.46 2.61 13.37
N GLY A 161 0.69 2.62 14.06
CA GLY A 161 1.45 3.84 14.33
C GLY A 161 0.96 4.64 15.53
N THR A 162 -0.03 4.12 16.27
CA THR A 162 -0.54 4.70 17.52
C THR A 162 -0.04 3.91 18.74
N VAL A 163 -0.23 4.47 19.94
CA VAL A 163 0.10 3.83 21.23
C VAL A 163 -0.62 2.48 21.41
N ASP A 164 -1.71 2.24 20.67
CA ASP A 164 -2.54 1.04 20.75
C ASP A 164 -2.17 -0.06 19.71
N SER A 165 -0.91 -0.12 19.31
CA SER A 165 -0.43 -1.05 18.27
C SER A 165 -0.71 -2.54 18.58
N SER A 166 -0.79 -2.94 19.86
CA SER A 166 -1.27 -4.26 20.29
C SER A 166 -2.72 -4.54 19.84
N SER A 167 -3.59 -3.55 19.96
CA SER A 167 -4.99 -3.63 19.52
C SER A 167 -5.13 -3.73 17.99
N ALA A 168 -4.15 -3.21 17.23
CA ALA A 168 -4.11 -3.37 15.78
C ALA A 168 -3.80 -4.83 15.37
N ILE A 169 -2.86 -5.47 16.08
CA ILE A 169 -2.49 -6.87 15.87
C ILE A 169 -3.67 -7.80 16.18
N ASP A 170 -4.37 -7.58 17.29
CA ASP A 170 -5.52 -8.41 17.68
C ASP A 170 -6.67 -8.33 16.66
N ARG A 171 -6.99 -7.13 16.19
CA ARG A 171 -8.02 -6.90 15.16
C ARG A 171 -7.64 -7.54 13.82
N ALA A 172 -6.39 -7.36 13.38
CA ALA A 172 -5.91 -7.96 12.14
C ALA A 172 -5.87 -9.50 12.20
N HIS A 173 -5.46 -10.07 13.34
CA HIS A 173 -5.45 -11.52 13.55
C HIS A 173 -6.86 -12.10 13.57
N THR A 174 -7.78 -11.46 14.29
CA THR A 174 -9.19 -11.86 14.36
C THR A 174 -9.85 -11.83 12.98
N ALA A 175 -9.58 -10.77 12.20
CA ALA A 175 -10.04 -10.68 10.82
C ALA A 175 -9.50 -11.84 9.96
N LEU A 176 -8.20 -12.13 10.08
CA LEU A 176 -7.55 -13.19 9.29
C LEU A 176 -8.11 -14.55 9.67
N HIS A 177 -8.39 -14.77 10.95
CA HIS A 177 -9.02 -15.99 11.42
C HIS A 177 -10.40 -16.19 10.79
N GLY A 178 -11.29 -15.19 10.92
CA GLY A 178 -12.64 -15.27 10.37
C GLY A 178 -12.63 -15.48 8.85
N TYR A 179 -11.76 -14.76 8.15
CA TYR A 179 -11.62 -14.86 6.70
C TYR A 179 -11.18 -16.25 6.23
N LEU A 180 -10.09 -16.79 6.78
CA LEU A 180 -9.60 -18.11 6.38
C LEU A 180 -10.54 -19.24 6.80
N GLY A 181 -11.20 -19.09 7.97
CA GLY A 181 -12.23 -20.02 8.42
C GLY A 181 -13.42 -20.06 7.47
N GLN A 182 -13.92 -18.90 7.04
CA GLN A 182 -15.00 -18.81 6.06
C GLN A 182 -14.61 -19.43 4.72
N LEU A 183 -13.41 -19.13 4.20
CA LEU A 183 -12.93 -19.73 2.95
C LEU A 183 -12.83 -21.26 3.03
N CYS A 184 -12.39 -21.81 4.16
CA CYS A 184 -12.43 -23.25 4.36
C CYS A 184 -13.87 -23.79 4.31
N SER A 185 -14.81 -23.11 4.97
CA SER A 185 -16.23 -23.48 4.94
C SER A 185 -16.79 -23.46 3.51
N ASP A 186 -16.54 -22.38 2.76
CA ASP A 186 -17.04 -22.20 1.39
C ASP A 186 -16.47 -23.26 0.44
N ALA A 187 -15.23 -23.68 0.67
CA ALA A 187 -14.56 -24.74 -0.10
C ALA A 187 -14.83 -26.16 0.42
N ASN A 188 -15.72 -26.35 1.41
CA ASN A 188 -15.99 -27.62 2.09
C ASN A 188 -14.73 -28.31 2.66
N ILE A 189 -13.78 -27.52 3.15
CA ILE A 189 -12.56 -28.00 3.83
C ILE A 189 -12.85 -28.10 5.33
N ALA A 190 -12.85 -29.32 5.86
CA ALA A 190 -13.12 -29.56 7.27
C ALA A 190 -12.02 -28.95 8.17
N LEU A 191 -12.44 -28.12 9.12
CA LEU A 191 -11.61 -27.60 10.21
C LEU A 191 -12.15 -28.07 11.56
N ALA A 192 -11.25 -28.28 12.53
CA ALA A 192 -11.65 -28.46 13.92
C ALA A 192 -12.27 -27.15 14.47
N CYS A 193 -13.19 -27.25 15.44
CA CYS A 193 -13.87 -26.10 16.03
C CYS A 193 -12.92 -25.09 16.71
N ASP A 194 -11.72 -25.54 17.09
CA ASP A 194 -10.66 -24.76 17.73
C ASP A 194 -9.43 -24.56 16.82
N ALA A 195 -9.60 -24.76 15.51
CA ALA A 195 -8.49 -24.66 14.57
C ALA A 195 -7.86 -23.25 14.62
N THR A 196 -6.53 -23.22 14.73
CA THR A 196 -5.79 -21.95 14.70
C THR A 196 -5.78 -21.37 13.28
N VAL A 197 -5.55 -20.06 13.16
CA VAL A 197 -5.39 -19.37 11.87
C VAL A 197 -4.34 -20.04 10.99
N SER A 198 -3.22 -20.50 11.57
CA SER A 198 -2.18 -21.22 10.86
C SER A 198 -2.65 -22.57 10.32
N LYS A 199 -3.48 -23.31 11.10
CA LYS A 199 -4.09 -24.57 10.64
C LYS A 199 -5.06 -24.33 9.48
N ALA A 200 -5.90 -23.30 9.57
CA ALA A 200 -6.80 -22.91 8.49
C ALA A 200 -6.02 -22.57 7.20
N PHE A 201 -4.98 -21.74 7.31
CA PHE A 201 -4.13 -21.39 6.16
C PHE A 201 -3.43 -22.61 5.54
N LYS A 202 -2.91 -23.53 6.37
CA LYS A 202 -2.29 -24.77 5.91
C LYS A 202 -3.29 -25.67 5.18
N ALA A 203 -4.54 -25.77 5.65
CA ALA A 203 -5.57 -26.57 5.02
C ALA A 203 -5.94 -26.02 3.63
N LEU A 204 -6.16 -24.71 3.53
CA LEU A 204 -6.42 -24.03 2.25
C LEU A 204 -5.33 -24.29 1.21
N ARG A 205 -4.05 -24.14 1.58
CA ARG A 205 -2.93 -24.38 0.64
C ARG A 205 -2.77 -25.83 0.19
N LYS A 206 -3.33 -26.78 0.94
CA LYS A 206 -3.28 -28.21 0.59
C LYS A 206 -4.47 -28.65 -0.25
N SER A 207 -5.60 -27.97 -0.13
CA SER A 207 -6.89 -28.49 -0.62
C SER A 207 -7.61 -27.53 -1.57
N HIS A 208 -7.35 -26.23 -1.52
CA HIS A 208 -8.01 -25.26 -2.39
C HIS A 208 -7.25 -25.10 -3.72
N PRO A 209 -7.87 -25.36 -4.89
CA PRO A 209 -7.20 -25.31 -6.20
C PRO A 209 -6.47 -24.00 -6.49
N ALA A 210 -7.06 -22.86 -6.15
CA ALA A 210 -6.44 -21.54 -6.31
C ALA A 210 -5.12 -21.33 -5.54
N LEU A 211 -4.92 -22.07 -4.44
CA LEU A 211 -3.82 -21.88 -3.49
C LEU A 211 -2.78 -23.01 -3.53
N LEU A 212 -2.95 -23.97 -4.43
CA LEU A 212 -1.93 -24.96 -4.70
C LEU A 212 -0.73 -24.28 -5.37
N ALA A 213 0.46 -24.49 -4.81
CA ALA A 213 1.68 -24.09 -5.47
C ALA A 213 1.93 -25.04 -6.66
N THR A 214 1.90 -24.50 -7.88
CA THR A 214 2.08 -25.28 -9.12
C THR A 214 3.12 -24.63 -10.03
N GLY A 215 3.67 -25.39 -10.98
CA GLY A 215 4.61 -24.89 -12.00
C GLY A 215 6.08 -25.00 -11.61
N ASN A 216 6.95 -24.35 -12.39
CA ASN A 216 8.41 -24.56 -12.39
C ASN A 216 9.15 -24.18 -11.08
N ARG A 217 8.47 -23.55 -10.11
CA ARG A 217 9.03 -23.12 -8.81
C ARG A 217 8.10 -23.43 -7.64
N ALA A 218 7.30 -24.49 -7.76
CA ALA A 218 6.30 -24.86 -6.78
C ALA A 218 6.91 -25.13 -5.39
N ASP A 219 8.11 -25.70 -5.33
CA ASP A 219 8.80 -26.02 -4.08
C ASP A 219 9.28 -24.77 -3.33
N GLU A 220 9.87 -23.81 -4.04
CA GLU A 220 10.28 -22.53 -3.46
C GLU A 220 9.08 -21.74 -2.96
N ILE A 221 8.00 -21.68 -3.75
CA ILE A 221 6.76 -21.02 -3.35
C ILE A 221 6.17 -21.71 -2.11
N SER A 222 6.12 -23.05 -2.11
CA SER A 222 5.65 -23.82 -0.95
C SER A 222 6.44 -23.53 0.31
N ARG A 223 7.77 -23.36 0.18
CA ARG A 223 8.65 -22.99 1.30
C ARG A 223 8.29 -21.60 1.84
N VAL A 224 8.11 -20.61 0.99
CA VAL A 224 7.67 -19.25 1.39
C VAL A 224 6.32 -19.29 2.10
N LEU A 225 5.34 -20.00 1.54
CA LEU A 225 4.00 -20.10 2.13
C LEU A 225 4.00 -20.87 3.47
N ASN A 226 4.90 -21.83 3.65
CA ASN A 226 5.10 -22.49 4.93
C ASN A 226 5.71 -21.53 5.97
N SER A 227 6.63 -20.65 5.57
CA SER A 227 7.14 -19.59 6.44
C SER A 227 6.03 -18.64 6.89
N PHE A 228 5.11 -18.23 6.00
CA PHE A 228 3.94 -17.44 6.41
C PHE A 228 3.05 -18.18 7.40
N ALA A 229 2.85 -19.49 7.24
CA ALA A 229 2.10 -20.27 8.21
C ALA A 229 2.78 -20.30 9.60
N ALA A 230 4.12 -20.27 9.65
CA ALA A 230 4.87 -20.14 10.90
C ALA A 230 4.75 -18.72 11.48
N SER A 231 4.81 -17.68 10.65
CA SER A 231 4.56 -16.29 11.07
C SER A 231 3.17 -16.11 11.70
N ILE A 232 2.12 -16.67 11.08
CA ILE A 232 0.75 -16.64 11.62
C ILE A 232 0.68 -17.25 13.03
N ASP A 233 1.43 -18.33 13.25
CA ASP A 233 1.50 -18.99 14.56
C ASP A 233 2.15 -18.06 15.59
N ALA A 234 3.29 -17.44 15.23
CA ALA A 234 3.97 -16.45 16.06
C ALA A 234 3.11 -15.23 16.39
N PHE A 235 2.28 -14.76 15.46
CA PHE A 235 1.35 -13.65 15.72
C PHE A 235 0.36 -13.97 16.84
N SER A 236 -0.02 -15.23 17.01
CA SER A 236 -0.91 -15.67 18.08
C SER A 236 -0.23 -15.51 19.45
N THR A 237 1.08 -15.77 19.53
CA THR A 237 1.90 -15.52 20.72
C THR A 237 2.04 -14.03 21.01
N LEU A 238 2.37 -13.23 19.99
CA LEU A 238 2.51 -11.78 20.11
C LEU A 238 1.22 -11.11 20.58
N ARG A 239 0.08 -11.53 20.04
CA ARG A 239 -1.24 -11.12 20.51
C ARG A 239 -1.41 -11.40 22.01
N ASN A 240 -1.18 -12.64 22.44
CA ASN A 240 -1.40 -13.08 23.82
C ASN A 240 -0.45 -12.41 24.84
N GLN A 241 0.77 -12.08 24.44
CA GLN A 241 1.75 -11.42 25.32
C GLN A 241 1.51 -9.91 25.41
N ALA A 242 0.99 -9.29 24.35
CA ALA A 242 0.69 -7.87 24.30
C ALA A 242 -0.69 -7.50 24.90
N SER A 243 -1.47 -8.47 25.41
CA SER A 243 -2.86 -8.31 25.81
C SER A 243 -3.15 -8.74 27.26
N LEU A 244 -2.57 -8.08 28.28
CA LEU A 244 -3.02 -8.04 29.71
C LEU A 244 -2.26 -8.86 30.79
N ALA A 245 -0.92 -8.80 30.88
CA ALA A 245 -0.27 -9.26 32.13
C ALA A 245 0.90 -8.39 32.63
N HIS A 246 1.68 -7.77 31.74
CA HIS A 246 2.77 -6.89 32.13
C HIS A 246 2.81 -5.65 31.23
N VAL A 247 2.62 -4.47 31.83
CA VAL A 247 2.60 -3.15 31.16
C VAL A 247 3.92 -2.79 30.46
N ASN A 248 4.99 -3.60 30.65
CA ASN A 248 6.33 -3.33 30.15
C ASN A 248 6.73 -4.08 28.85
N ASP A 249 5.88 -4.95 28.29
CA ASP A 249 6.23 -5.77 27.09
C ASP A 249 5.30 -5.52 25.89
N LEU A 250 4.90 -4.27 25.66
CA LEU A 250 4.23 -3.88 24.41
C LEU A 250 5.25 -3.91 23.26
N LEU A 251 4.86 -4.44 22.11
CA LEU A 251 5.68 -4.36 20.89
C LEU A 251 5.92 -2.90 20.51
N ASP A 252 7.17 -2.57 20.21
CA ASP A 252 7.50 -1.29 19.63
C ASP A 252 6.81 -1.11 18.26
N VAL A 253 6.61 0.15 17.88
CA VAL A 253 5.86 0.53 16.68
C VAL A 253 6.38 -0.16 15.40
N PRO A 254 7.70 -0.31 15.16
CA PRO A 254 8.22 -1.00 13.96
C PRO A 254 7.79 -2.47 13.90
N GLU A 255 7.92 -3.22 14.99
CA GLU A 255 7.61 -4.65 15.07
C GLU A 255 6.10 -4.89 14.95
N ALA A 256 5.30 -4.04 15.58
CA ALA A 256 3.84 -4.12 15.44
C ALA A 256 3.39 -3.82 14.01
N THR A 257 3.99 -2.80 13.39
CA THR A 257 3.73 -2.45 11.99
C THR A 257 4.13 -3.57 11.05
N ALA A 258 5.31 -4.17 11.24
CA ALA A 258 5.78 -5.30 10.45
C ALA A 258 4.86 -6.52 10.58
N THR A 259 4.38 -6.79 11.80
CA THR A 259 3.45 -7.88 12.10
C THR A 259 2.13 -7.72 11.35
N VAL A 260 1.52 -6.53 11.42
CA VAL A 260 0.27 -6.24 10.73
C VAL A 260 0.47 -6.28 9.20
N ASN A 261 1.56 -5.70 8.68
CA ASN A 261 1.92 -5.79 7.26
C ASN A 261 2.06 -7.23 6.74
N ALA A 262 2.63 -8.11 7.56
CA ALA A 262 2.75 -9.52 7.21
C ALA A 262 1.37 -10.20 7.12
N MET A 263 0.43 -9.88 8.01
CA MET A 263 -0.96 -10.35 7.90
C MET A 263 -1.63 -9.84 6.62
N TYR A 264 -1.45 -8.55 6.28
CA TYR A 264 -1.96 -7.97 5.03
C TYR A 264 -1.42 -8.66 3.79
N THR A 265 -0.12 -8.95 3.77
CA THR A 265 0.52 -9.70 2.69
C THR A 265 -0.16 -11.06 2.48
N ILE A 266 -0.52 -11.76 3.56
CA ILE A 266 -1.21 -13.05 3.50
C ILE A 266 -2.62 -12.90 2.95
N PHE A 267 -3.38 -11.90 3.42
CA PHE A 267 -4.71 -11.59 2.88
C PHE A 267 -4.67 -11.35 1.37
N ARG A 268 -3.75 -10.47 0.93
CA ARG A 268 -3.58 -10.10 -0.48
C ARG A 268 -3.25 -11.32 -1.32
N TYR A 269 -2.26 -12.12 -0.92
CA TYR A 269 -1.88 -13.33 -1.63
C TYR A 269 -3.06 -14.29 -1.85
N VAL A 270 -3.89 -14.48 -0.81
CA VAL A 270 -5.07 -15.35 -0.90
C VAL A 270 -6.10 -14.78 -1.87
N GLN A 271 -6.42 -13.48 -1.76
CA GLN A 271 -7.37 -12.82 -2.64
C GLN A 271 -6.94 -12.84 -4.11
N ASP A 272 -5.70 -12.45 -4.39
CA ASP A 272 -5.18 -12.43 -5.77
C ASP A 272 -5.16 -13.85 -6.37
N SER A 273 -4.91 -14.87 -5.53
CA SER A 273 -4.96 -16.26 -5.96
C SER A 273 -6.37 -16.72 -6.31
N LEU A 274 -7.37 -16.35 -5.50
CA LEU A 274 -8.78 -16.63 -5.78
C LEU A 274 -9.27 -15.87 -7.03
N ALA A 275 -8.91 -14.59 -7.17
CA ALA A 275 -9.26 -13.78 -8.33
C ALA A 275 -8.69 -14.36 -9.62
N ARG A 276 -7.39 -14.71 -9.63
CA ARG A 276 -6.74 -15.40 -10.76
C ARG A 276 -7.45 -16.70 -11.12
N HIS A 277 -7.82 -17.48 -10.11
CA HIS A 277 -8.53 -18.75 -10.32
C HIS A 277 -9.90 -18.52 -10.96
N ASN A 278 -10.70 -17.58 -10.45
CA ASN A 278 -12.03 -17.27 -10.97
C ASN A 278 -11.98 -16.72 -12.40
N GLN A 279 -10.97 -15.92 -12.75
CA GLN A 279 -10.74 -15.43 -14.12
C GLN A 279 -10.38 -16.54 -15.10
N SER A 280 -9.89 -17.69 -14.61
CA SER A 280 -9.52 -18.83 -15.48
C SER A 280 -10.73 -19.68 -15.90
N PHE A 281 -11.94 -19.41 -15.36
CA PHE A 281 -13.19 -20.11 -15.69
C PHE A 281 -14.24 -19.22 -16.37
N ILE A 282 -13.86 -18.01 -16.77
CA ILE A 282 -14.64 -17.09 -17.62
C ILE A 282 -14.03 -17.12 -19.02
#